data_AF-A0A2V5PQS9-F1
#
_entry.id   AF-A0A2V5PQS9-F1
#
_cell.length_a   1.000
_cell.length_b   1.000
_cell.length_c   1.000
_cell.angle_alpha   90.00
_cell.angle_beta   90.00
_cell.angle_gamma   90.00
#
_symmetry.space_group_name_H-M   'P 1'
#
loop_
_entity.id
_entity.type
_entity.pdbx_description
1 polymer ?
#
loop_
_entity_poly.entity_id
_entity_poly.type
_entity_poly.pdbx_seq_one_letter_code
_entity_poly.pdbx_strand_id
1 'polypeptide(L)' 'MNFIARALAEADGNPSTMRIATALIVAVILAGWLYVTIKTAVLQPLSMEQVGLILGTLGIKGWQRGKEAADPVA' A
#
# COMPACT_ATOMS: atom_id res chain seq x y z
N MET A 1 9.50 2.59 20.50
CA MET A 1 8.73 3.21 19.39
C MET A 1 8.14 2.10 18.54
N ASN A 2 6.81 2.07 18.40
CA ASN A 2 6.08 0.99 17.73
C ASN A 2 6.39 0.94 16.22
N PHE A 3 6.49 -0.26 15.64
CA PHE A 3 6.81 -0.49 14.22
C PHE A 3 5.91 0.32 13.26
N ILE A 4 4.62 0.41 13.59
CA ILE A 4 3.62 1.16 12.82
C ILE A 4 3.96 2.66 12.75
N ALA A 5 4.39 3.25 13.87
CA ALA A 5 4.77 4.66 13.92
C ALA A 5 6.02 4.92 13.04
N ARG A 6 6.95 3.97 12.99
CA ARG A 6 8.14 4.06 12.12
C ARG A 6 7.80 3.93 10.63
N ALA A 7 6.84 3.08 10.28
CA ALA A 7 6.40 2.91 8.90
C ALA A 7 5.70 4.16 8.35
N LEU A 8 4.95 4.86 9.21
CA LEU A 8 4.19 6.06 8.86
C LEU A 8 5.02 7.35 8.94
N ALA A 9 6.19 7.33 9.59
CA ALA A 9 7.08 8.48 9.72
C ALA A 9 8.05 8.65 8.53
N GLU A 10 8.40 9.90 8.24
CA GLU A 10 9.49 10.29 7.33
C GLU A 10 10.86 10.09 8.00
N ALA A 11 11.94 10.29 7.24
CA ALA A 11 13.31 10.05 7.71
C ALA A 11 13.73 10.99 8.86
N ASP A 12 13.07 12.14 8.98
CA ASP A 12 13.22 13.13 10.05
C ASP A 12 12.41 12.79 11.32
N GLY A 13 11.63 11.70 11.31
CA GLY A 13 10.79 11.26 12.41
C GLY A 13 9.41 11.93 12.47
N ASN A 14 9.08 12.83 11.53
CA ASN A 14 7.77 13.45 11.46
C ASN A 14 6.75 12.51 10.74
N PRO A 15 5.47 12.49 11.10
CA PRO A 15 4.49 11.64 10.42
C PRO A 15 4.28 12.09 8.97
N SER A 16 4.45 11.18 8.01
CA SER A 16 4.22 11.48 6.60
C SER A 16 2.73 11.50 6.30
N THR A 17 2.18 12.69 6.01
CA THR A 17 0.76 12.86 5.64
C THR A 17 0.37 11.95 4.47
N MET A 18 1.28 11.76 3.50
CA MET A 18 1.04 10.89 2.34
C MET A 18 0.96 9.40 2.73
N ARG A 19 1.82 8.93 3.62
CA ARG A 19 1.80 7.53 4.09
C ARG A 19 0.58 7.26 4.95
N ILE A 20 0.19 8.22 5.80
CA ILE A 20 -1.01 8.14 6.62
C ILE A 20 -2.26 8.09 5.73
N ALA A 21 -2.38 8.99 4.75
CA ALA A 21 -3.49 8.99 3.81
C ALA A 21 -3.57 7.66 3.03
N THR A 22 -2.43 7.15 2.56
CA THR A 22 -2.37 5.86 1.87
C THR A 22 -2.83 4.72 2.79
N ALA A 23 -2.37 4.68 4.04
CA ALA A 23 -2.77 3.66 5.00
C ALA A 23 -4.28 3.69 5.29
N LEU A 24 -4.87 4.87 5.41
CA LEU A 24 -6.31 5.04 5.59
C LEU A 24 -7.12 4.55 4.39
N ILE A 25 -6.69 4.92 3.16
CA ILE A 25 -7.35 4.46 1.93
C ILE A 25 -7.34 2.93 1.84
N VAL A 26 -6.17 2.32 2.11
CA VAL A 26 -6.03 0.85 2.11
C VAL A 26 -6.95 0.21 3.16
N ALA A 27 -7.01 0.78 4.37
CA ALA A 27 -7.88 0.27 5.42
C ALA A 27 -9.36 0.31 5.03
N VAL A 28 -9.83 1.39 4.40
CA VAL A 28 -11.22 1.51 3.92
C VAL A 28 -11.53 0.48 2.85
N ILE A 29 -10.62 0.30 1.87
CA ILE A 29 -10.80 -0.69 0.80
C ILE A 29 -10.88 -2.10 1.37
N LEU A 30 -9.96 -2.47 2.27
CA LEU A 30 -9.95 -3.79 2.91
C LEU A 30 -11.18 -4.02 3.79
N ALA A 31 -11.62 -3.01 4.53
CA ALA A 31 -12.83 -3.10 5.35
C ALA A 31 -14.08 -3.28 4.48
N GLY A 32 -14.18 -2.56 3.36
CA GLY A 32 -15.27 -2.73 2.39
C GLY A 32 -15.26 -4.13 1.77
N TRP A 33 -14.09 -4.61 1.33
CA TRP A 33 -13.94 -5.96 0.77
C TRP A 33 -14.32 -7.05 1.79
N LEU A 34 -13.89 -6.89 3.04
CA LEU A 34 -14.23 -7.80 4.14
C LEU A 34 -15.72 -7.79 4.43
N TYR A 35 -16.34 -6.61 4.51
CA TYR A 35 -17.77 -6.47 4.74
C TYR A 35 -18.59 -7.21 3.67
N VAL A 36 -18.25 -6.99 2.39
CA VAL A 36 -18.93 -7.66 1.27
C VAL A 36 -18.73 -9.17 1.37
N THR A 37 -17.50 -9.63 1.61
CA THR A 37 -17.17 -11.06 1.74
C THR A 37 -17.97 -11.74 2.85
N ILE A 38 -18.10 -11.10 4.02
CA ILE A 38 -18.90 -11.59 5.14
C ILE A 38 -20.38 -11.64 4.77
N LYS A 39 -20.90 -10.60 4.11
CA LYS A 39 -22.30 -10.52 3.71
C LYS A 39 -22.69 -11.53 2.63
N THR A 40 -21.79 -11.81 1.69
CA THR A 40 -22.05 -12.75 0.60
C THR A 40 -21.66 -14.19 0.95
N ALA A 41 -20.99 -14.41 2.08
CA ALA A 41 -20.41 -15.71 2.48
C ALA A 41 -19.53 -16.35 1.38
N VAL A 42 -18.98 -15.52 0.49
CA VAL A 42 -18.20 -15.92 -0.67
C VAL A 42 -17.00 -14.99 -0.73
N LEU A 43 -15.82 -15.58 -0.85
CA LEU A 43 -14.58 -14.82 -1.07
C LEU A 43 -14.71 -14.09 -2.40
N GLN A 44 -14.69 -12.76 -2.38
CA GLN A 44 -14.80 -11.95 -3.58
C GLN A 44 -13.57 -12.21 -4.48
N PRO A 45 -13.74 -12.77 -5.69
CA PRO A 45 -12.61 -13.00 -6.57
C PRO A 45 -12.05 -11.66 -7.03
N LEU A 46 -10.74 -11.47 -6.88
CA LEU A 46 -10.04 -10.35 -7.51
C LEU A 46 -10.10 -10.55 -9.03
N SER A 47 -10.65 -9.59 -9.75
CA SER A 47 -10.65 -9.67 -11.21
C SER A 47 -9.21 -9.61 -11.74
N MET A 48 -8.94 -10.26 -12.88
CA MET A 48 -7.59 -10.23 -13.48
C MET A 48 -7.10 -8.79 -13.74
N GLU A 49 -8.01 -7.87 -14.02
CA GLU A 49 -7.71 -6.44 -14.18
C GLU A 49 -7.20 -5.82 -12.87
N GLN A 50 -7.86 -6.13 -11.74
CA GLN A 50 -7.43 -5.67 -10.41
C GLN A 50 -6.08 -6.27 -10.03
N VAL A 51 -5.88 -7.56 -10.31
CA VAL A 51 -4.58 -8.23 -10.10
C VAL A 51 -3.49 -7.59 -10.95
N GLY A 52 -3.76 -7.31 -12.22
CA GLY A 52 -2.83 -6.64 -13.13
C GLY A 52 -2.46 -5.23 -12.66
N LEU A 53 -3.44 -4.46 -12.17
CA LEU A 53 -3.21 -3.15 -11.56
C LEU A 53 -2.32 -3.24 -10.31
N ILE A 54 -2.57 -4.20 -9.42
CA ILE A 54 -1.78 -4.40 -8.21
C ILE A 54 -0.34 -4.81 -8.57
N LEU A 55 -0.18 -5.83 -9.43
CA LEU A 55 1.15 -6.30 -9.84
C LEU A 55 1.92 -5.25 -10.65
N GLY A 56 1.25 -4.53 -11.54
CA GLY A 56 1.85 -3.45 -12.32
C GLY A 56 2.33 -2.30 -11.43
N THR A 57 1.50 -1.84 -10.49
CA THR A 57 1.88 -0.76 -9.57
C THR A 57 3.00 -1.18 -8.60
N LEU A 58 2.99 -2.41 -8.12
CA LEU A 58 4.09 -2.96 -7.31
C LEU A 58 5.39 -3.11 -8.12
N GLY A 59 5.29 -3.59 -9.36
CA GLY A 59 6.43 -3.70 -10.27
C GLY A 59 7.06 -2.33 -10.58
N ILE A 60 6.23 -1.33 -10.91
CA ILE A 60 6.69 0.05 -11.16
C ILE A 60 7.35 0.64 -9.91
N LYS A 61 6.73 0.51 -8.72
CA LYS A 61 7.34 1.00 -7.47
C LYS A 61 8.62 0.26 -7.10
N GLY A 62 8.68 -1.05 -7.34
CA GLY A 62 9.88 -1.85 -7.13
C GLY A 62 11.02 -1.40 -8.04
N TRP A 63 10.72 -1.12 -9.31
CA TRP A 63 11.68 -0.57 -10.26
C TRP A 63 12.13 0.84 -9.88
N GLN A 64 11.22 1.73 -9.48
CA GLN A 64 11.54 3.08 -8.99
C GLN A 64 12.50 3.03 -7.80
N ARG A 65 12.19 2.22 -6.78
CA ARG A 65 13.07 2.02 -5.63
C ARG A 65 14.42 1.41 -6.00
N GLY A 66 14.44 0.49 -6.97
CA GLY A 66 15.69 -0.07 -7.49
C GLY A 66 16.58 0.98 -8.14
N LYS A 67 16.00 1.95 -8.86
CA LYS A 67 16.73 3.09 -9.42
C LYS A 67 17.19 4.08 -8.35
N GLU A 68 16.31 4.45 -7.42
CA GLU A 68 16.65 5.33 -6.29
C GLU A 68 17.77 4.75 -5.41
N ALA A 69 17.82 3.43 -5.24
CA ALA A 69 18.89 2.76 -4.50
C ALA A 69 20.19 2.61 -5.31
N ALA A 70 20.14 2.71 -6.63
CA ALA A 70 21.29 2.59 -7.52
C ALA A 70 21.98 3.93 -7.82
N ASP A 71 21.35 5.07 -7.54
CA ASP A 71 21.95 6.41 -7.61
C ASP A 71 22.39 6.89 -6.21
N PRO A 72 23.69 6.79 -5.84
CA PRO A 72 24.20 7.19 -4.53
C PRO A 72 24.47 8.72 -4.38
N VAL A 73 23.89 9.57 -5.24
CA VAL A 73 24.11 11.03 -5.20
C VAL A 73 22.78 11.78 -5.32
N ALA A 74 22.08 11.89 -4.19
CA ALA A 74 21.19 13.01 -3.86
C ALA A 74 21.16 13.17 -2.33
#